data_AF-A0A1J3ICT8-F1
#
_entry.id   AF-A0A1J3ICT8-F1
#
_cell.length_a   1.000
_cell.length_b   1.000
_cell.length_c   1.000
_cell.angle_alpha   90.00
_cell.angle_beta   90.00
_cell.angle_gamma   90.00
#
_symmetry.space_group_name_H-M   'P 1'
#
loop_
_entity.id
_entity.type
_entity.pdbx_description
1 polymer ?
#
loop_
_entity_poly.entity_id
_entity_poly.type
_entity_poly.pdbx_seq_one_letter_code
_entity_poly.pdbx_strand_id
1 'polypeptide(L)'
;YVKNGETKEGPIRGVKARGFTSTIVINHPDEYIVSVEGWFDSSNIIQGIQFKTNTKTSDFLGYEFAGDGTQFSLQVKDKKIIGFLGFADTHLNSLGAYFAPISSS
;
A
#
# COMPACT_ATOMS: atom_id res chain seq x y z
N TYR A 1 -9.59 8.19 -2.92
CA TYR A 1 -8.86 9.22 -2.15
C TYR A 1 -9.85 10.31 -1.74
N VAL A 2 -9.64 10.97 -0.60
CA VAL A 2 -10.51 12.07 -0.16
C VAL A 2 -9.95 13.38 -0.73
N LYS A 3 -10.78 14.14 -1.46
CA LYS A 3 -10.42 15.47 -1.97
C LYS A 3 -11.57 16.44 -1.66
N ASN A 4 -11.27 17.49 -0.91
CA ASN A 4 -12.26 18.47 -0.44
C ASN A 4 -13.41 17.85 0.37
N GLY A 5 -13.12 16.85 1.22
CA GLY A 5 -14.13 16.14 2.02
C GLY A 5 -14.95 15.10 1.26
N GLU A 6 -14.80 15.01 -0.06
CA GLU A 6 -15.49 14.02 -0.89
C GLU A 6 -14.61 12.81 -1.18
N THR A 7 -15.19 11.61 -1.07
CA THR A 7 -14.55 10.37 -1.51
C THR A 7 -14.57 10.29 -3.03
N LYS A 8 -13.38 10.21 -3.64
CA LYS A 8 -13.20 10.01 -5.08
C LYS A 8 -12.61 8.64 -5.36
N GLU A 9 -13.25 7.90 -6.26
CA GLU A 9 -12.70 6.66 -6.79
C GLU A 9 -11.52 6.97 -7.71
N GLY A 10 -10.40 6.27 -7.52
CA GLY A 10 -9.25 6.37 -8.41
C GLY A 10 -9.40 5.42 -9.60
N PRO A 11 -8.73 5.68 -10.73
CA PRO A 11 -8.71 4.73 -11.82
C PRO A 11 -8.06 3.42 -11.38
N ILE A 12 -8.62 2.29 -11.82
CA ILE A 12 -7.97 0.99 -11.69
C ILE A 12 -6.71 1.01 -12.56
N ARG A 13 -5.58 0.55 -11.99
CA ARG A 13 -4.29 0.41 -12.68
C ARG A 13 -3.88 -1.05 -12.73
N GLY A 14 -3.21 -1.46 -13.81
CA GLY A 14 -2.88 -2.86 -14.09
C GLY A 14 -4.04 -3.63 -14.72
N VAL A 15 -3.88 -4.94 -14.84
CA VAL A 15 -4.88 -5.83 -15.47
C VAL A 15 -5.76 -6.49 -14.40
N LYS A 16 -7.08 -6.51 -14.60
CA LYS A 16 -7.97 -7.42 -13.83
C LYS A 16 -7.73 -8.85 -14.31
N ALA A 17 -6.79 -9.54 -13.69
CA ALA A 17 -6.53 -10.96 -13.94
C ALA A 17 -7.50 -11.86 -13.13
N ARG A 18 -7.39 -13.18 -13.32
CA ARG A 18 -8.11 -14.19 -12.53
C ARG A 18 -7.51 -14.28 -11.13
N GLY A 19 -7.85 -13.34 -10.26
CA GLY A 19 -7.45 -13.30 -8.86
C GLY A 19 -8.57 -12.77 -7.97
N PHE A 20 -8.30 -12.70 -6.66
CA PHE A 20 -9.23 -12.13 -5.70
C PHE A 20 -8.92 -10.64 -5.49
N THR A 21 -9.97 -9.82 -5.41
CA THR A 21 -9.82 -8.42 -5.00
C THR A 21 -9.86 -8.36 -3.48
N SER A 22 -8.80 -7.87 -2.87
CA SER A 22 -8.76 -7.54 -1.45
C SER A 22 -8.91 -6.03 -1.26
N THR A 23 -9.74 -5.63 -0.30
CA THR A 23 -10.02 -4.23 -0.01
C THR A 23 -9.57 -3.91 1.41
N ILE A 24 -8.85 -2.80 1.57
CA ILE A 24 -8.53 -2.24 2.89
C ILE A 24 -9.35 -0.98 3.08
N VAL A 25 -10.17 -0.98 4.14
CA VAL A 25 -10.99 0.17 4.54
C VAL A 25 -10.25 0.93 5.64
N ILE A 26 -10.08 2.23 5.39
CA ILE A 26 -9.42 3.17 6.30
C ILE A 26 -10.47 4.15 6.82
N ASN A 27 -10.65 4.19 8.14
CA ASN A 27 -11.57 5.09 8.83
C ASN A 27 -11.01 6.51 8.94
N HIS A 28 -10.94 7.23 7.82
CA HIS A 28 -10.43 8.61 7.76
C HIS A 28 -11.36 9.60 8.51
N PRO A 29 -10.83 10.61 9.25
CA PRO A 29 -9.41 10.98 9.39
C PRO A 29 -8.66 10.30 10.54
N ASP A 30 -9.35 9.61 11.43
CA ASP A 30 -8.77 9.04 12.67
C ASP A 30 -7.83 7.87 12.38
N GLU A 31 -8.08 7.12 11.30
CA GLU A 31 -7.21 6.09 10.79
C GLU A 31 -6.45 6.57 9.53
N TYR A 32 -5.15 6.31 9.50
CA TYR A 32 -4.27 6.63 8.39
C TYR A 32 -3.14 5.61 8.26
N ILE A 33 -2.63 5.46 7.04
CA ILE A 33 -1.54 4.51 6.74
C ILE A 33 -0.22 5.09 7.23
N VAL A 34 0.50 4.30 8.03
CA VAL A 34 1.81 4.65 8.62
C VAL A 34 2.93 4.00 7.81
N SER A 35 2.76 2.74 7.41
CA SER A 35 3.73 2.06 6.56
C SER A 35 3.08 1.04 5.62
N VAL A 36 3.82 0.71 4.57
CA VAL A 36 3.60 -0.47 3.74
C VAL A 36 4.85 -1.31 3.81
N GLU A 37 4.69 -2.58 4.14
CA GLU A 37 5.76 -3.58 4.08
C GLU A 37 5.44 -4.55 2.97
N GLY A 38 6.48 -5.14 2.37
CA GLY A 38 6.28 -6.11 1.31
C GLY A 38 7.57 -6.79 0.91
N TRP A 39 7.49 -7.59 -0.14
CA TRP A 39 8.65 -8.24 -0.71
C TRP A 39 8.50 -8.45 -2.21
N PHE A 40 9.63 -8.55 -2.90
CA PHE A 40 9.69 -8.85 -4.32
C PHE A 40 10.66 -10.00 -4.60
N ASP A 41 10.39 -10.72 -5.68
CA ASP A 41 11.21 -11.84 -6.14
C ASP A 41 12.42 -11.37 -6.98
N SER A 42 13.21 -12.32 -7.47
CA SER A 42 14.36 -12.04 -8.34
C SER A 42 14.01 -11.36 -9.68
N SER A 43 12.74 -11.35 -10.08
CA SER A 43 12.23 -10.68 -11.29
C SER A 43 11.73 -9.25 -11.00
N ASN A 44 11.93 -8.74 -9.79
CA ASN A 44 11.41 -7.44 -9.32
C ASN A 44 9.88 -7.35 -9.41
N ILE A 45 9.18 -8.46 -9.21
CA ILE A 45 7.72 -8.47 -9.07
C ILE A 45 7.38 -8.46 -7.58
N ILE A 46 6.52 -7.52 -7.17
CA ILE A 46 6.02 -7.46 -5.80
C ILE A 46 5.05 -8.62 -5.60
N GLN A 47 5.40 -9.53 -4.69
CA GLN A 47 4.68 -10.78 -4.44
C GLN A 47 3.66 -10.64 -3.31
N GLY A 48 3.97 -9.82 -2.30
CA GLY A 48 3.09 -9.59 -1.16
C GLY A 48 3.30 -8.22 -0.55
N ILE A 49 2.20 -7.61 -0.11
CA ILE A 49 2.20 -6.34 0.63
C ILE A 49 1.30 -6.42 1.85
N GLN A 50 1.70 -5.74 2.92
CA GLN A 50 0.96 -5.57 4.15
C GLN A 50 0.88 -4.09 4.48
N PHE A 51 -0.31 -3.61 4.84
CA PHE A 51 -0.52 -2.23 5.23
C PHE A 51 -0.61 -2.12 6.74
N LYS A 52 0.12 -1.16 7.31
CA LYS A 52 0.04 -0.81 8.72
C LYS A 52 -0.56 0.58 8.84
N THR A 53 -1.64 0.68 9.61
CA THR A 53 -2.25 1.95 10.00
C THR A 53 -1.83 2.30 11.42
N ASN A 54 -2.22 3.47 11.89
CA ASN A 54 -2.04 3.84 13.30
C ASN A 54 -2.91 3.03 14.27
N THR A 55 -3.84 2.19 13.79
CA THR A 55 -4.76 1.41 14.64
C THR A 55 -4.70 -0.09 14.40
N LYS A 56 -4.31 -0.55 13.21
CA LYS A 56 -4.30 -1.98 12.85
C LYS A 56 -3.26 -2.31 11.79
N THR A 57 -2.98 -3.60 11.65
CA THR A 57 -2.20 -4.18 10.55
C THR A 57 -3.10 -5.08 9.73
N SER A 58 -3.05 -4.99 8.40
CA SER A 58 -3.80 -5.88 7.52
C SER A 58 -3.17 -7.28 7.47
N ASP A 59 -3.92 -8.26 6.95
CA ASP A 59 -3.30 -9.48 6.44
C ASP A 59 -2.38 -9.16 5.25
N PHE A 60 -1.56 -10.13 4.84
CA PHE A 60 -0.79 -10.01 3.61
C PHE A 60 -1.72 -10.10 2.40
N LEU A 61 -1.64 -9.08 1.53
CA LEU A 61 -2.26 -9.09 0.22
C LEU A 61 -1.24 -9.66 -0.77
N GLY A 62 -1.54 -10.83 -1.33
CA GLY A 62 -0.60 -11.61 -2.14
C GLY A 62 -0.03 -12.77 -1.33
N TYR A 63 1.27 -13.05 -1.51
CA TYR A 63 1.96 -14.13 -0.82
C TYR A 63 2.67 -13.65 0.45
N GLU A 64 2.60 -14.43 1.52
CA GLU A 64 3.47 -14.24 2.68
C GLU A 64 4.93 -14.50 2.29
N PHE A 65 5.87 -13.84 2.98
CA PHE A 65 7.28 -14.00 2.67
C PHE A 65 7.77 -15.39 3.09
N ALA A 66 8.17 -16.21 2.10
CA ALA A 66 8.63 -17.58 2.31
C ALA A 66 10.16 -17.71 2.48
N GLY A 67 10.90 -16.60 2.45
CA GLY A 67 12.35 -16.56 2.58
C GLY A 67 13.12 -16.42 1.27
N ASP A 68 12.46 -16.40 0.12
CA ASP A 68 13.05 -16.31 -1.22
C ASP A 68 12.73 -14.98 -1.93
N GLY A 69 13.41 -13.91 -1.52
CA GLY A 69 13.22 -12.60 -2.13
C GLY A 69 13.83 -11.49 -1.29
N THR A 70 13.47 -10.25 -1.62
CA THR A 70 13.92 -9.06 -0.88
C THR A 70 12.74 -8.34 -0.27
N GLN A 71 12.76 -8.16 1.05
CA GLN A 71 11.77 -7.39 1.77
C GLN A 71 12.04 -5.88 1.64
N PHE A 72 10.97 -5.08 1.66
CA PHE A 72 11.04 -3.62 1.66
C PHE A 72 10.01 -3.03 2.64
N SER A 73 10.26 -1.78 3.03
CA SER A 73 9.32 -0.98 3.83
C SER A 73 9.28 0.46 3.31
N LEU A 74 8.07 0.99 3.17
CA LEU A 74 7.78 2.38 2.88
C LEU A 74 7.26 3.04 4.15
N GLN A 75 8.17 3.66 4.92
CA GLN A 75 7.85 4.37 6.15
C GLN A 75 8.75 5.58 6.32
N VAL A 76 8.19 6.67 6.83
CA VAL A 76 8.96 7.83 7.28
C VAL A 76 8.50 8.19 8.69
N LYS A 77 9.45 8.38 9.60
CA LYS A 77 9.18 8.75 10.99
C LYS A 77 8.31 10.01 11.05
N ASP A 78 7.32 10.01 11.94
CA ASP A 78 6.39 11.13 12.21
C ASP A 78 5.58 11.60 10.98
N LYS A 79 5.42 10.72 9.97
CA LYS A 79 4.64 10.99 8.76
C LYS A 79 3.66 9.86 8.45
N LYS A 80 2.61 10.21 7.73
CA LYS A 80 1.61 9.29 7.16
C LYS A 80 1.69 9.26 5.65
N ILE A 81 1.29 8.15 5.05
CA ILE A 81 1.16 8.00 3.59
C ILE A 81 -0.14 8.67 3.13
N ILE A 82 -0.05 9.55 2.15
CA ILE A 82 -1.19 10.30 1.58
C ILE A 82 -1.45 9.96 0.11
N GLY A 83 -0.61 9.13 -0.49
CA GLY A 83 -0.77 8.70 -1.87
C GLY A 83 0.32 7.74 -2.29
N PHE A 84 0.12 7.10 -3.43
CA PHE A 84 1.05 6.14 -4.01
C PHE A 84 1.44 6.56 -5.42
N LEU A 85 2.66 6.19 -5.81
CA LEU A 85 3.14 6.18 -7.18
C LEU A 85 3.69 4.79 -7.49
N GLY A 86 3.71 4.37 -8.74
CA GLY A 86 4.20 3.04 -9.06
C GLY A 86 3.95 2.65 -10.51
N PHE A 87 4.39 1.46 -10.86
CA PHE A 87 4.22 0.85 -12.16
C PHE A 87 3.63 -0.56 -12.00
N ALA A 88 2.59 -0.82 -12.77
CA ALA A 88 1.96 -2.13 -12.86
C ALA A 88 1.64 -2.42 -14.33
N ASP A 89 2.13 -3.56 -14.81
CA ASP A 89 1.72 -4.15 -16.08
C ASP A 89 0.74 -5.30 -15.80
N THR A 90 1.14 -6.55 -16.08
CA THR A 90 0.41 -7.75 -15.68
C THR A 90 0.51 -8.03 -14.17
N HIS A 91 1.54 -7.51 -13.52
CA HIS A 91 1.80 -7.62 -12.08
C HIS A 91 2.14 -6.24 -11.51
N LEU A 92 2.20 -6.12 -10.17
CA LEU A 92 2.73 -4.93 -9.52
C LEU A 92 4.27 -5.01 -9.50
N ASN A 93 4.94 -4.09 -10.20
CA ASN A 93 6.40 -4.12 -10.35
C ASN A 93 7.09 -3.11 -9.43
N SER A 94 6.46 -1.95 -9.20
CA SER A 94 7.04 -0.94 -8.31
C SER A 94 5.97 -0.18 -7.55
N LEU A 95 6.32 0.18 -6.31
CA LEU A 95 5.49 0.95 -5.41
C LEU A 95 6.33 1.98 -4.68
N GLY A 96 5.88 3.22 -4.69
CA GLY A 96 6.39 4.34 -3.92
C GLY A 96 5.25 5.04 -3.20
N ALA A 97 5.59 5.87 -2.21
CA ALA A 97 4.63 6.54 -1.35
C ALA A 97 4.93 8.04 -1.23
N TYR A 98 3.87 8.84 -1.20
CA TYR A 98 3.91 10.25 -0.83
C TYR A 98 3.60 10.38 0.66
N PHE A 99 4.37 11.20 1.36
CA PHE A 99 4.27 11.37 2.80
C PHE A 99 3.90 12.80 3.19
N ALA A 100 3.09 12.94 4.23
CA ALA A 100 2.83 14.21 4.92
C ALA A 100 3.08 14.07 6.42
N PRO A 101 3.47 15.15 7.13
CA PRO A 101 3.52 15.14 8.59
C PRO A 101 2.21 14.63 9.19
N ILE A 102 2.31 13.85 10.26
CA ILE A 102 1.15 13.59 11.11
C ILE A 102 0.87 14.91 11.83
N SER A 103 -0.21 15.59 11.46
CA SER A 103 -0.62 16.80 12.17
C SER A 103 -0.86 16.45 13.63
N SER A 104 -0.10 17.08 14.52
CA SER A 104 -0.47 17.18 15.93
C SER A 104 -1.67 18.12 15.98
N SER A 105 -2.82 17.64 16.44
CA SER A 105 -3.92 18.53 16.86
C SER A 105 -3.47 19.38 18.04
#